data_AF-A0A9D0XU46-F1
#
_entry.id   AF-A0A9D0XU46-F1
#
_cell.length_a   1.000
_cell.length_b   1.000
_cell.length_c   1.000
_cell.angle_alpha   90.00
_cell.angle_beta   90.00
_cell.angle_gamma   90.00
#
_symmetry.space_group_name_H-M   'P 1'
#
loop_
_entity.id
_entity.type
_entity.pdbx_description
1 polymer ?
#
loop_
_entity_poly.entity_id
_entity_poly.type
_entity_poly.pdbx_seq_one_letter_code
_entity_poly.pdbx_strand_id
1 'polypeptide(L)' 'MIELRTYVFLDSLQPQLASYMGTASMGFLPVPGDSCLWMEVAPGMAVHRLSNIALQGTNVRLTQQVVERSYGSMVFNHR' A
#
# COMPACT_ATOMS: atom_id res chain seq x y z
N MET A 1 -18.14 6.73 9.03
CA MET A 1 -17.57 7.42 7.85
C MET A 1 -16.13 6.97 7.73
N ILE A 2 -15.60 6.76 6.52
CA ILE A 2 -14.18 6.43 6.33
C ILE A 2 -13.41 7.75 6.25
N GLU A 3 -12.37 7.89 7.07
CA GLU A 3 -11.48 9.04 7.09
C GLU A 3 -10.14 8.67 6.45
N LEU A 4 -9.71 9.46 5.47
CA LEU A 4 -8.39 9.34 4.86
C LEU A 4 -7.38 10.08 5.74
N ARG A 5 -6.43 9.34 6.32
CA ARG A 5 -5.41 9.90 7.20
C ARG A 5 -4.13 10.22 6.44
N THR A 6 -3.72 9.30 5.56
CA THR A 6 -2.47 9.39 4.83
C THR A 6 -2.71 8.96 3.38
N TYR A 7 -2.16 9.74 2.44
CA TYR A 7 -2.07 9.40 1.03
C TYR A 7 -0.72 9.88 0.54
N VAL A 8 0.19 8.94 0.26
CA VAL A 8 1.54 9.24 -0.21
C VAL A 8 1.77 8.47 -1.50
N PHE A 9 2.03 9.21 -2.57
CA PHE A 9 2.39 8.66 -3.86
C PHE A 9 3.89 8.86 -4.10
N LEU A 10 4.56 7.77 -4.42
CA LEU A 10 5.95 7.72 -4.85
C LEU A 10 5.95 7.33 -6.33
N ASP A 11 6.48 8.20 -7.17
CA ASP A 11 6.59 8.00 -8.60
C ASP A 11 7.55 6.86 -8.95
N SER A 12 8.71 6.79 -8.27
CA SER A 12 9.73 5.79 -8.49
C SER A 12 10.45 5.43 -7.19
N LEU A 13 10.31 4.17 -6.75
CA LEU A 13 11.03 3.67 -5.59
C LEU A 13 12.53 3.60 -5.83
N GLN A 14 13.28 4.29 -4.97
CA GLN A 14 14.74 4.24 -4.96
C GLN A 14 15.26 2.84 -4.60
N PRO A 15 16.43 2.40 -5.11
CA PRO A 15 16.91 1.03 -4.93
C PRO A 15 16.98 0.57 -3.46
N GLN A 16 17.41 1.44 -2.55
CA GLN A 16 17.50 1.13 -1.12
C GLN A 16 16.12 1.04 -0.45
N LEU A 17 15.16 1.87 -0.88
CA LEU A 17 13.81 1.84 -0.34
C LEU A 17 13.05 0.62 -0.86
N ALA A 18 13.20 0.27 -2.14
CA ALA A 18 12.61 -0.92 -2.72
C ALA A 18 13.10 -2.19 -2.01
N SER A 19 14.40 -2.32 -1.74
CA SER A 19 14.95 -3.48 -1.03
C SER A 19 14.49 -3.52 0.43
N TYR A 20 14.39 -2.37 1.10
CA TYR A 20 13.85 -2.29 2.45
C TYR A 20 12.39 -2.71 2.50
N MET A 21 11.55 -2.17 1.61
CA MET A 21 10.13 -2.51 1.52
C MET A 21 9.93 -3.99 1.17
N GLY A 22 10.75 -4.55 0.29
CA GLY A 22 10.74 -6.00 -0.01
C GLY A 22 11.12 -6.86 1.20
N THR A 23 11.90 -6.35 2.14
CA THR A 23 12.27 -7.07 3.37
C THR A 23 11.17 -6.96 4.44
N ALA A 24 10.56 -5.79 4.58
CA ALA A 24 9.61 -5.50 5.66
C ALA A 24 8.17 -5.91 5.35
N SER A 25 7.79 -5.99 4.06
CA SER A 25 6.41 -6.21 3.64
C SER A 25 6.09 -7.70 3.48
N MET A 26 4.84 -8.09 3.76
CA MET A 26 4.37 -9.48 3.66
C MET A 26 3.61 -9.82 2.36
N GLY A 27 3.50 -8.89 1.42
CA GLY A 27 2.82 -9.07 0.13
C GLY A 27 3.78 -9.17 -1.05
N PHE A 28 3.39 -8.57 -2.18
CA PHE A 28 4.22 -8.56 -3.39
C PHE A 28 5.42 -7.62 -3.25
N LEU A 29 6.60 -8.14 -3.58
CA LEU A 29 7.87 -7.42 -3.46
C LEU A 29 7.97 -6.31 -4.53
N PRO A 30 8.24 -5.05 -4.14
CA PRO A 30 8.49 -3.97 -5.10
C PRO A 30 9.90 -4.07 -5.71
N VAL A 31 10.02 -3.64 -6.96
CA VAL A 31 11.30 -3.56 -7.68
C VAL A 31 11.76 -2.10 -7.75
N PRO A 32 13.07 -1.80 -7.77
CA PRO A 32 13.54 -0.44 -8.00
C PRO A 32 12.95 0.16 -9.28
N GLY A 33 12.40 1.37 -9.17
CA GLY A 33 11.69 2.04 -10.25
C GLY A 33 10.17 1.81 -10.30
N ASP A 34 9.63 0.89 -9.49
CA ASP A 34 8.17 0.76 -9.36
C ASP A 34 7.57 2.02 -8.71
N SER A 35 6.41 2.43 -9.19
CA SER A 35 5.55 3.39 -8.52
C SER A 35 4.90 2.75 -7.29
N CYS A 36 4.73 3.53 -6.22
CA CYS A 36 4.20 3.05 -4.96
C CYS A 36 3.16 4.03 -4.39
N LEU A 37 2.03 3.49 -3.95
CA LEU A 37 0.97 4.25 -3.29
C LEU A 37 0.77 3.70 -1.88
N TRP A 38 1.00 4.56 -0.88
CA TRP A 38 0.72 4.28 0.52
C TRP A 38 -0.53 5.03 0.96
N MET A 39 -1.50 4.30 1.52
CA MET A 39 -2.74 4.89 2.03
C MET A 39 -3.08 4.37 3.41
N GLU A 40 -3.58 5.26 4.25
CA GLU A 40 -4.04 4.93 5.60
C GLU A 40 -5.42 5.48 5.86
N VAL A 41 -6.27 4.66 6.46
CA VAL A 41 -7.67 5.00 6.71
C VAL A 41 -8.12 4.61 8.10
N ALA A 42 -9.08 5.36 8.64
CA ALA A 42 -9.82 5.01 9.84
C ALA A 42 -11.33 4.85 9.49
N PRO A 43 -12.03 3.84 10.03
CA PRO A 43 -11.57 2.77 10.92
C PRO A 43 -10.71 1.72 10.19
N GLY A 44 -9.80 1.06 10.91
CA GLY A 44 -8.80 0.18 10.28
C GLY A 44 -9.33 -0.97 9.44
N MET A 45 -10.49 -1.54 9.80
CA MET A 45 -11.13 -2.59 9.01
C MET A 45 -11.57 -2.14 7.60
N ALA A 46 -11.70 -0.83 7.36
CA ALA A 46 -12.05 -0.30 6.05
C ALA A 46 -11.00 -0.63 4.97
N VAL A 47 -9.76 -0.91 5.37
CA VAL A 47 -8.68 -1.29 4.45
C VAL A 47 -9.04 -2.50 3.59
N HIS A 48 -9.71 -3.52 4.14
CA HIS A 48 -10.10 -4.71 3.35
C HIS A 48 -11.04 -4.38 2.19
N ARG A 49 -11.97 -3.45 2.41
CA ARG A 49 -12.89 -3.01 1.36
C ARG A 49 -12.15 -2.20 0.30
N LEU A 50 -11.27 -1.30 0.73
CA LEU A 50 -10.54 -0.42 -0.18
C LEU A 50 -9.49 -1.17 -0.99
N SER A 51 -8.77 -2.12 -0.38
CA SER A 51 -7.82 -2.96 -1.09
C SER A 51 -8.49 -3.83 -2.15
N ASN A 52 -9.67 -4.39 -1.85
CA ASN A 52 -10.46 -5.11 -2.84
C ASN A 52 -10.87 -4.22 -4.03
N ILE A 53 -11.30 -2.98 -3.79
CA ILE A 53 -11.65 -2.03 -4.86
C ILE A 53 -10.42 -1.71 -5.72
N ALA A 54 -9.26 -1.44 -5.12
CA ALA A 54 -8.04 -1.12 -5.84
C ALA A 54 -7.55 -2.29 -6.72
N LEU A 55 -7.55 -3.51 -6.17
CA LEU A 55 -7.12 -4.73 -6.86
C LEU A 55 -8.07 -5.15 -7.98
N GLN A 56 -9.36 -4.87 -7.85
CA GLN A 56 -10.33 -5.15 -8.91
C GLN A 56 -10.37 -4.06 -9.98
N GLY A 57 -10.09 -2.81 -9.62
CA GLY A 57 -10.16 -1.68 -10.54
C GLY A 57 -8.93 -1.51 -11.43
N THR A 58 -7.77 -2.02 -11.00
CA THR A 58 -6.49 -1.78 -11.68
C THR A 58 -5.54 -2.96 -11.52
N ASN A 59 -4.53 -3.08 -12.40
CA ASN A 59 -3.52 -4.16 -12.36
C ASN A 59 -2.38 -3.88 -11.35
N VAL A 60 -2.72 -3.30 -10.19
CA VAL A 60 -1.78 -3.03 -9.10
C VAL A 60 -1.53 -4.28 -8.26
N ARG A 61 -0.36 -4.35 -7.63
CA ARG A 61 -0.02 -5.44 -6.70
C ARG A 61 -0.05 -4.92 -5.27
N LEU A 62 -0.56 -5.75 -4.35
CA LEU A 62 -0.63 -5.40 -2.93
C LEU A 62 0.69 -5.78 -2.24
N THR A 63 1.51 -4.78 -1.91
CA THR A 63 2.77 -4.98 -1.19
C THR A 63 2.55 -5.22 0.28
N GLN A 64 1.65 -4.46 0.90
CA GLN A 64 1.40 -4.55 2.33
C GLN A 64 -0.05 -4.22 2.63
N GLN A 65 -0.63 -4.95 3.60
CA GLN A 65 -1.92 -4.64 4.17
C GLN A 65 -1.88 -4.93 5.67
N VAL A 66 -2.03 -3.90 6.48
CA VAL A 66 -1.94 -3.99 7.94
C VAL A 66 -3.16 -3.32 8.55
N VAL A 67 -3.80 -3.99 9.49
CA VAL A 67 -4.87 -3.43 10.31
C VAL A 67 -4.29 -3.20 11.70
N GLU A 68 -4.21 -1.94 12.10
CA GLU A 68 -3.81 -1.55 13.44
C GLU A 68 -5.04 -1.29 14.32
N ARG A 69 -4.80 -0.82 15.56
CA ARG A 69 -5.85 -0.58 16.55
C ARG A 69 -6.85 0.50 16.11
N SER A 70 -6.39 1.59 15.50
CA SER A 70 -7.24 2.76 15.18
C SER A 70 -7.34 3.05 13.68
N TYR A 71 -6.38 2.59 12.89
CA TYR A 71 -6.33 2.77 11.45
C TYR A 71 -5.81 1.50 10.79
N GLY A 72 -5.82 1.47 9.47
CA GLY A 72 -5.16 0.44 8.71
C GLY A 72 -4.42 1.08 7.54
N SER A 73 -3.32 0.45 7.17
CA SER A 73 -2.41 0.89 6.13
C SER A 73 -2.38 -0.13 5.01
N MET A 74 -2.37 0.35 3.77
CA MET A 74 -2.26 -0.45 2.57
C MET A 74 -1.28 0.19 1.61
N VAL A 75 -0.47 -0.67 0.99
CA VAL A 75 0.59 -0.26 0.07
C VAL A 75 0.43 -1.02 -1.22
N PHE A 76 0.37 -0.28 -2.32
CA PHE A 76 0.26 -0.82 -3.67
C PHE A 76 1.52 -0.47 -4.45
N ASN A 77 1.98 -1.41 -5.29
CA ASN A 77 3.05 -1.15 -6.25
C ASN A 77 2.63 -1.51 -7.68
N HIS A 78 3.15 -0.75 -8.64
CA HIS A 78 2.98 -1.01 -10.07
C HIS A 78 4.19 -0.49 -10.84
N ARG A 79 4.54 -1.19 -11.93
CA ARG A 79 5.69 -0.86 -12.78
C ARG A 79 5.30 0.08 -13.92
#